data_AF-A0A849RZG1-F1
#
_entry.id   AF-A0A849RZG1-F1
#
_cell.length_a   1.000
_cell.length_b   1.000
_cell.length_c   1.000
_cell.angle_alpha   90.00
_cell.angle_beta   90.00
_cell.angle_gamma   90.00
#
_symmetry.space_group_name_H-M   'P 1'
#
loop_
_entity.id
_entity.type
_entity.pdbx_description
1 polymer ?
#
loop_
_entity_poly.entity_id
_entity_poly.type
_entity_poly.pdbx_seq_one_letter_code
_entity_poly.pdbx_strand_id
1 'polypeptide(L)'
;MAHLVTVSEHILDALRRTPDCGLDDLVLSCKSFPLKKVLSEVSRLSREGQLQLTLVSTGSFTVQLMSANRRARTVQGPVIEGINHGNGNSKSQKPSNHQQSSTLR
;
A
#
# COMPACT_ATOMS: atom_id res chain seq x y z
N MET A 1 -35.50 3.87 17.62
CA MET A 1 -34.23 3.34 18.17
C MET A 1 -33.11 4.19 17.60
N ALA A 2 -32.39 4.94 18.43
CA ALA A 2 -31.30 5.79 17.96
C ALA A 2 -30.11 4.88 17.61
N HIS A 3 -29.88 4.63 16.31
CA HIS A 3 -28.65 3.99 15.86
C HIS A 3 -27.51 4.96 16.17
N LEU A 4 -26.75 4.67 17.23
CA LEU A 4 -25.48 5.34 17.48
C LEU A 4 -24.50 4.87 16.41
N VAL A 5 -24.52 5.53 15.25
CA VAL A 5 -23.57 5.25 14.16
C VAL A 5 -22.18 5.51 14.70
N THR A 6 -21.36 4.46 14.72
CA THR A 6 -19.97 4.55 15.14
C THR A 6 -19.16 5.25 14.06
N VAL A 7 -18.01 5.82 14.46
CA VAL A 7 -17.06 6.42 13.50
C VAL A 7 -16.65 5.42 12.42
N SER A 8 -16.48 4.14 12.81
CA SER A 8 -16.13 3.07 11.87
C SER A 8 -17.24 2.84 10.84
N GLU A 9 -18.49 2.74 11.27
CA GLU A 9 -19.62 2.57 10.36
C GLU A 9 -19.76 3.74 9.38
N HIS A 10 -19.57 4.98 9.87
CA HIS A 10 -19.63 6.16 9.02
C HIS A 10 -18.49 6.20 7.98
N ILE A 11 -17.27 5.83 8.37
CA ILE A 11 -16.12 5.72 7.45
C ILE A 11 -16.41 4.67 6.37
N LEU A 12 -16.87 3.48 6.77
CA LEU A 12 -17.16 2.39 5.84
C LEU A 12 -18.32 2.75 4.90
N ASP A 13 -19.36 3.43 5.41
CA ASP A 13 -20.47 3.90 4.57
C ASP A 13 -20.01 4.98 3.57
N ALA A 14 -19.19 5.94 4.01
CA ALA A 14 -18.62 6.95 3.13
C ALA A 14 -17.82 6.33 1.98
N LEU A 15 -16.98 5.32 2.27
CA LEU A 15 -16.18 4.63 1.27
C LEU A 15 -16.98 3.69 0.36
N ARG A 16 -18.13 3.18 0.82
CA ARG A 16 -19.07 2.45 -0.04
C ARG A 16 -19.76 3.37 -1.05
N ARG A 17 -20.05 4.61 -0.66
CA ARG A 17 -20.67 5.62 -1.54
C ARG A 17 -19.67 6.23 -2.51
N THR A 18 -18.46 6.51 -2.02
CA THR A 18 -17.38 7.11 -2.80
C THR A 18 -16.13 6.24 -2.63
N PRO A 19 -15.97 5.20 -3.46
CA PRO A 19 -14.75 4.41 -3.45
C PRO A 19 -13.56 5.29 -3.85
N ASP A 20 -12.38 4.94 -3.34
CA ASP A 20 -11.10 5.55 -3.71
C ASP A 20 -11.01 7.08 -3.46
N CYS A 21 -11.65 7.56 -2.39
CA CYS A 21 -11.64 8.98 -2.04
C CYS A 21 -10.36 9.42 -1.31
N GLY A 22 -10.08 10.72 -1.33
CA GLY A 22 -8.99 11.31 -0.55
C GLY A 22 -9.26 11.21 0.95
N LEU A 23 -8.18 11.10 1.75
CA LEU A 23 -8.28 11.15 3.21
C LEU A 23 -8.91 12.48 3.68
N ASP A 24 -8.60 13.58 3.01
CA ASP A 24 -9.19 14.90 3.28
C ASP A 24 -10.71 14.90 3.03
N ASP A 25 -11.16 14.33 1.90
CA ASP A 25 -12.57 14.21 1.58
C ASP A 25 -13.32 13.30 2.56
N LEU A 26 -12.68 12.20 2.98
CA LEU A 26 -13.21 11.30 3.99
C LEU A 26 -13.38 12.00 5.34
N VAL A 27 -12.40 12.81 5.74
CA VAL A 27 -12.46 13.64 6.96
C VAL A 27 -13.61 14.64 6.88
N LEU A 28 -13.81 15.29 5.73
CA LEU A 28 -14.94 16.20 5.51
C LEU A 28 -16.30 15.48 5.59
N SER A 29 -16.39 14.26 5.05
CA SER A 29 -17.58 13.40 5.18
C SER A 29 -17.85 12.99 6.64
N CYS A 30 -16.80 12.85 7.44
CA CYS A 30 -16.85 12.50 8.87
C CYS A 30 -16.86 13.72 9.81
N LYS A 31 -17.18 14.93 9.33
CA LYS A 31 -17.11 16.19 10.13
C LYS A 31 -17.91 16.20 11.43
N SER A 32 -18.87 15.29 11.58
CA SER A 32 -19.64 15.08 12.81
C SER A 32 -18.81 14.49 13.96
N PHE A 33 -17.58 14.03 13.67
CA PHE A 33 -16.68 13.42 14.65
C PHE A 33 -15.38 14.23 14.79
N PRO A 34 -14.73 14.19 15.97
CA PRO A 34 -13.42 14.83 16.15
C PRO A 34 -12.38 14.25 15.18
N LEU A 35 -11.61 15.11 14.52
CA LEU A 35 -10.58 14.71 13.54
C LEU A 35 -9.65 13.62 14.07
N LYS A 36 -9.15 13.77 15.31
CA LYS A 36 -8.27 12.77 15.95
C LYS A 36 -8.92 11.39 16.04
N LYS A 37 -10.24 11.35 16.29
CA LYS A 37 -11.00 10.10 16.38
C LYS A 37 -11.15 9.45 15.01
N VAL A 38 -11.43 10.24 13.98
CA VAL A 38 -11.50 9.78 12.59
C VAL A 38 -10.15 9.20 12.14
N LEU A 39 -9.06 9.93 12.31
CA LEU A 39 -7.72 9.47 11.91
C LEU A 39 -7.27 8.22 12.68
N SER A 40 -7.58 8.15 13.98
CA SER A 40 -7.31 6.97 14.80
C SER A 40 -8.07 5.75 14.27
N GLU A 41 -9.35 5.91 13.92
CA GLU A 41 -10.15 4.82 13.39
C GLU A 41 -9.74 4.40 11.98
N VAL A 42 -9.42 5.34 11.11
CA VAL A 42 -8.84 5.03 9.79
C VAL A 42 -7.56 4.19 9.95
N SER A 43 -6.68 4.59 10.86
CA SER A 43 -5.45 3.84 11.16
C SER A 43 -5.75 2.45 11.72
N ARG A 44 -6.74 2.31 12.61
CA ARG A 44 -7.16 1.03 13.18
C ARG A 44 -7.71 0.09 12.10
N LEU A 45 -8.65 0.58 11.28
CA LEU A 45 -9.27 -0.18 10.20
C LEU A 45 -8.25 -0.59 9.13
N SER A 46 -7.25 0.25 8.86
CA SER A 46 -6.17 -0.10 7.94
C SER A 46 -5.29 -1.22 8.48
N ARG A 47 -4.91 -1.18 9.77
CA ARG A 47 -4.17 -2.26 10.44
C ARG A 47 -4.96 -3.57 10.48
N GLU A 48 -6.28 -3.50 10.55
CA GLU A 48 -7.17 -4.65 10.50
C GLU A 48 -7.35 -5.22 9.08
N GLY A 49 -6.81 -4.54 8.06
CA GLY A 49 -6.92 -4.94 6.66
C GLY A 49 -8.31 -4.68 6.06
N GLN A 50 -9.09 -3.80 6.68
CA GLN A 50 -10.37 -3.35 6.11
C GLN A 50 -10.18 -2.17 5.16
N LEU A 51 -9.14 -1.36 5.38
CA LEU A 51 -8.82 -0.20 4.55
C LEU A 51 -7.39 -0.25 4.05
N GLN A 52 -7.18 0.28 2.85
CA GLN A 52 -5.86 0.56 2.32
C GLN A 52 -5.66 2.07 2.21
N LEU A 53 -4.56 2.58 2.78
CA LEU A 53 -4.11 3.95 2.55
C LEU A 53 -2.95 3.93 1.56
N THR A 54 -3.05 4.75 0.52
CA THR A 54 -2.00 4.92 -0.48
C THR A 54 -1.57 6.38 -0.51
N LEU A 55 -0.29 6.64 -0.33
CA LEU A 55 0.28 7.98 -0.48
C LEU A 55 0.32 8.32 -1.98
N VAL A 56 -0.36 9.41 -2.38
CA VAL A 56 -0.38 9.88 -3.77
C VAL A 56 0.63 10.99 -3.99
N SER A 57 0.76 11.88 -3.02
CA SER A 57 1.70 13.00 -3.02
C SER A 57 2.03 13.37 -1.58
N THR A 58 3.03 14.23 -1.36
CA THR A 58 3.40 14.70 -0.03
C THR A 58 2.18 15.27 0.72
N GLY A 59 1.74 14.55 1.76
CA GLY A 59 0.58 14.93 2.59
C GLY A 59 -0.78 14.53 2.04
N SER A 60 -0.87 13.92 0.86
CA SER A 60 -2.13 13.49 0.24
C SER A 60 -2.21 11.97 0.17
N PHE A 61 -3.27 11.41 0.75
CA PHE A 61 -3.54 9.98 0.79
C PHE A 61 -4.88 9.67 0.13
N THR A 62 -4.94 8.57 -0.62
CA THR A 62 -6.19 7.92 -1.01
C THR A 62 -6.54 6.81 -0.04
N VAL A 63 -7.84 6.62 0.20
CA VAL A 63 -8.38 5.59 1.09
C VAL A 63 -9.30 4.69 0.29
N GLN A 64 -9.05 3.38 0.37
CA GLN A 64 -9.82 2.37 -0.35
C GLN A 64 -10.36 1.32 0.60
N LEU A 65 -11.57 0.83 0.32
CA LEU A 65 -12.14 -0.29 1.05
C LEU A 65 -11.53 -1.60 0.55
N MET A 66 -10.91 -2.36 1.42
CA MET A 66 -10.46 -3.72 1.07
C MET A 66 -11.68 -4.65 1.12
N SER A 67 -12.01 -5.26 -0.01
CA SER A 67 -13.05 -6.29 -0.05
C SER A 67 -12.65 -7.40 0.90
N ALA A 68 -13.51 -7.74 1.86
CA ALA A 68 -13.29 -8.77 2.88
C ALA A 68 -13.24 -10.20 2.31
N ASN A 69 -12.86 -10.38 1.05
CA ASN A 69 -12.59 -11.68 0.47
C ASN A 69 -11.17 -12.10 0.83
N ARG A 70 -11.02 -12.64 2.04
CA ARG A 70 -9.78 -13.19 2.55
C ARG A 70 -9.31 -14.36 1.66
N ARG A 71 -8.49 -14.11 0.62
CA ARG A 71 -7.47 -15.04 0.13
C ARG A 71 -6.28 -14.28 -0.48
N ALA A 72 -5.09 -14.58 0.05
CA ALA A 72 -3.74 -14.19 -0.39
C ALA A 72 -3.39 -12.68 -0.27
N ARG A 73 -2.53 -12.29 0.68
CA ARG A 73 -1.04 -12.17 0.52
C ARG A 73 -0.73 -11.33 -0.73
N THR A 74 -0.14 -10.13 -0.65
CA THR A 74 1.27 -9.91 -0.31
C THR A 74 1.53 -8.39 -0.19
N VAL A 75 2.31 -8.04 0.82
CA VAL A 75 3.15 -6.83 0.97
C VAL A 75 3.17 -5.89 -0.24
N GLN A 76 2.48 -4.74 -0.16
CA GLN A 76 2.87 -3.54 -0.90
C GLN A 76 3.64 -2.63 0.05
N GLY A 77 4.94 -2.89 0.15
CA GLY A 77 5.87 -1.83 0.51
C GLY A 77 5.87 -0.78 -0.60
N PRO A 78 6.25 0.48 -0.31
CA PRO A 78 6.25 1.53 -1.30
C PRO A 78 7.20 1.16 -2.44
N VAL A 79 6.65 1.07 -3.66
CA VAL A 79 7.44 1.08 -4.89
C VAL A 79 8.04 2.48 -4.99
N ILE A 80 9.31 2.62 -4.57
CA ILE A 80 10.13 3.75 -4.98
C ILE A 80 10.72 3.38 -6.34
N GLU A 81 10.01 3.78 -7.39
CA GLU A 81 10.51 3.75 -8.76
C GLU A 81 11.43 4.96 -8.97
N GLY A 82 12.71 4.69 -9.27
CA GLY A 82 13.59 5.63 -9.97
C GLY A 82 14.54 6.49 -9.14
N ILE A 83 15.75 5.99 -8.87
CA ILE A 83 16.96 6.83 -8.99
C ILE A 83 18.02 6.05 -9.77
N ASN A 84 18.13 6.38 -11.06
CA ASN A 84 19.20 5.97 -11.96
C ASN A 84 20.51 6.67 -11.56
N HIS A 85 21.41 5.98 -10.87
CA HIS A 85 22.81 6.40 -10.80
C HIS A 85 23.66 5.35 -11.52
N GLY A 86 23.99 5.65 -12.78
CA GLY A 86 24.98 4.92 -13.54
C GLY A 86 26.39 5.19 -13.00
N ASN A 87 27.12 4.12 -12.69
CA ASN A 87 28.56 4.00 -12.89
C ASN A 87 28.89 2.51 -12.67
N GLY A 88 29.12 1.71 -13.70
CA GLY A 88 30.41 1.69 -14.37
C GLY A 88 31.44 0.95 -13.51
N ASN A 89 31.51 -0.38 -13.60
CA ASN A 89 32.63 -1.06 -14.27
C ASN A 89 32.66 -2.57 -13.94
N SER A 90 32.74 -3.33 -15.03
CA SER A 90 33.05 -4.74 -15.21
C SER A 90 33.72 -5.55 -14.07
N LYS A 91 33.18 -6.76 -13.84
CA LYS A 91 33.94 -8.01 -14.00
C LYS A 91 32.99 -9.21 -14.11
N SER A 92 33.04 -9.81 -15.30
CA SER A 92 32.30 -11.00 -15.69
C SER A 92 33.07 -12.27 -15.30
N GLN A 93 32.36 -13.39 -15.31
CA GLN A 93 32.81 -14.79 -15.45
C GLN A 93 33.04 -15.65 -14.18
N LYS A 94 32.03 -16.49 -13.92
CA LYS A 94 32.16 -17.94 -13.69
C LYS A 94 31.57 -18.65 -14.95
N PRO A 95 31.81 -19.95 -15.26
CA PRO A 95 32.21 -21.03 -14.34
C PRO A 95 33.25 -22.07 -14.88
N SER A 96 33.81 -22.82 -13.92
CA SER A 96 34.09 -24.28 -13.90
C SER A 96 34.12 -25.11 -15.21
N ASN A 97 35.34 -25.58 -15.54
CA ASN A 97 35.77 -27.00 -15.68
C ASN A 97 35.02 -27.94 -16.65
N HIS A 98 35.66 -28.39 -17.74
CA HIS A 98 36.04 -29.80 -18.00
C HIS A 98 36.63 -30.08 -19.41
N GLN A 99 37.64 -30.97 -19.39
CA GLN A 99 38.02 -32.01 -20.37
C GLN A 99 38.70 -31.71 -21.73
N GLN A 100 39.87 -32.38 -21.86
CA GLN A 100 40.38 -33.15 -23.02
C GLN A 100 40.77 -32.34 -24.28
N SER A 101 41.82 -32.62 -25.06
CA SER A 101 42.72 -33.77 -25.18
C SER A 101 43.86 -33.36 -26.15
N SER A 102 45.05 -33.93 -25.92
CA SER A 102 45.95 -34.53 -26.93
C SER A 102 46.62 -33.71 -28.06
N THR A 103 47.96 -33.76 -27.99
CA THR A 103 48.94 -34.20 -29.03
C THR A 103 49.42 -33.32 -30.20
N LEU A 104 50.77 -33.30 -30.29
CA LEU A 104 51.69 -33.30 -31.45
C LEU A 104 51.54 -32.13 -32.45
N ARG A 105 52.60 -31.42 -32.83
CA ARG A 105 53.90 -31.93 -33.32
C ARG A 105 54.94 -30.81 -33.35
#